data_AF-A0AAJ4IFM3-F1
#
_entry.id   AF-A0AAJ4IFM3-F1
#
_cell.length_a   1.000
_cell.length_b   1.000
_cell.length_c   1.000
_cell.angle_alpha   90.00
_cell.angle_beta   90.00
_cell.angle_gamma   90.00
#
_symmetry.space_group_name_H-M   'P 1'
#
loop_
_entity.id
_entity.type
_entity.pdbx_description
1 polymer ?
#
loop_
_entity_poly.entity_id
_entity_poly.type
_entity_poly.pdbx_seq_one_letter_code
_entity_poly.pdbx_strand_id
1 'polypeptide(L)'
;MKKITRTLPSKKRIALVAHDGMKHDLLMWVQRNLSALQNHQLVATSTTAQYLSMNTPLFLDRLSSGPMGGDQQIGARITEGEIDVLVFFWDPLDAHPHQFDVIALLRLATVWNIPLATNPSSADLLFGNHQLGEVMPITIPDTPTCVYQQR
;
A
#
# COMPACT_ATOMS: atom_id res chain seq x y z
N MET A 1 -4.64 -7.98 -23.40
CA MET A 1 -3.49 -8.29 -22.53
C MET A 1 -3.74 -9.61 -21.82
N LYS A 2 -2.81 -10.56 -21.92
CA LYS A 2 -2.90 -11.84 -21.21
C LYS A 2 -2.79 -11.59 -19.69
N LYS A 3 -3.52 -12.36 -18.90
CA LYS A 3 -3.54 -12.26 -17.43
C LYS A 3 -3.01 -13.58 -16.84
N ILE A 4 -2.29 -13.47 -15.73
CA ILE A 4 -1.80 -14.62 -14.95
C ILE A 4 -2.28 -14.50 -13.50
N THR A 5 -2.22 -15.59 -12.77
CA THR A 5 -2.55 -15.61 -11.33
C THR A 5 -1.29 -15.40 -10.52
N ARG A 6 -1.33 -14.43 -9.59
CA ARG A 6 -0.35 -14.25 -8.52
C ARG A 6 -1.02 -14.60 -7.19
N THR A 7 -0.32 -15.33 -6.33
CA THR A 7 -0.83 -15.69 -5.01
C THR A 7 -0.26 -14.75 -3.96
N LEU A 8 -1.14 -14.05 -3.23
CA LEU A 8 -0.77 -13.27 -2.06
C LEU A 8 -0.56 -14.20 -0.86
N PRO A 9 0.57 -14.12 -0.13
CA PRO A 9 0.87 -14.99 1.01
C PRO A 9 -0.06 -14.68 2.20
N SER A 10 -0.25 -15.61 3.14
CA SER A 10 -0.98 -15.34 4.39
C SER A 10 -0.39 -14.15 5.16
N LYS A 11 0.93 -14.10 5.29
CA LYS A 11 1.69 -12.96 5.82
C LYS A 11 1.93 -11.92 4.72
N LYS A 12 1.00 -10.98 4.57
CA LYS A 12 1.07 -9.83 3.64
C LYS A 12 2.23 -8.87 3.95
N ARG A 13 2.71 -8.19 2.89
CA ARG A 13 3.55 -6.98 2.92
C ARG A 13 2.67 -5.76 2.64
N ILE A 14 2.50 -4.92 3.65
CA ILE A 14 1.51 -3.83 3.66
C ILE A 14 2.24 -2.50 3.65
N ALA A 15 2.00 -1.71 2.60
CA ALA A 15 2.46 -0.33 2.52
C ALA A 15 1.45 0.60 3.21
N LEU A 16 1.92 1.42 4.15
CA LEU A 16 1.15 2.44 4.87
C LEU A 16 1.66 3.83 4.50
N VAL A 17 0.80 4.64 3.89
CA VAL A 17 1.13 5.99 3.44
C VAL A 17 0.02 6.95 3.87
N ALA A 18 0.39 8.12 4.36
CA ALA A 18 -0.57 9.19 4.63
C ALA A 18 0.00 10.58 4.32
N HIS A 19 -0.82 11.44 3.71
CA HIS A 19 -0.56 12.88 3.68
C HIS A 19 -0.59 13.44 5.11
N ASP A 20 0.01 14.61 5.33
CA ASP A 20 0.16 15.18 6.67
C ASP A 20 -1.17 15.34 7.40
N GLY A 21 -2.21 15.85 6.74
CA GLY A 21 -3.57 15.98 7.29
C GLY A 21 -4.23 14.66 7.65
N MET A 22 -3.78 13.54 7.08
CA MET A 22 -4.38 12.22 7.24
C MET A 22 -3.60 11.27 8.17
N LYS A 23 -2.44 11.70 8.68
CA LYS A 23 -1.60 10.86 9.56
C LYS A 23 -2.30 10.47 10.86
N HIS A 24 -3.09 11.37 11.42
CA HIS A 24 -3.87 11.09 12.62
C HIS A 24 -4.91 9.99 12.38
N ASP A 25 -5.66 10.10 11.28
CA ASP A 25 -6.66 9.09 10.90
C ASP A 25 -6.02 7.73 10.64
N LEU A 26 -4.86 7.73 9.97
CA LEU A 26 -4.08 6.50 9.77
C LEU A 26 -3.65 5.90 11.10
N LEU A 27 -3.14 6.70 12.05
CA LEU A 27 -2.75 6.21 13.38
C LEU A 27 -3.95 5.61 14.13
N MET A 28 -5.08 6.30 14.16
CA MET A 28 -6.30 5.80 14.81
C MET A 28 -6.78 4.49 14.19
N TRP A 29 -6.67 4.36 12.87
CA TRP A 29 -6.97 3.11 12.17
C TRP A 29 -5.97 2.00 12.51
N VAL A 30 -4.66 2.30 12.53
CA VAL A 30 -3.60 1.34 12.88
C VAL A 30 -3.78 0.83 14.32
N GLN A 31 -4.08 1.70 15.28
CA GLN A 31 -4.27 1.31 16.68
C GLN A 31 -5.47 0.36 16.86
N ARG A 32 -6.57 0.60 16.14
CA ARG A 32 -7.74 -0.31 16.14
C ARG A 32 -7.42 -1.69 15.55
N ASN A 33 -6.49 -1.75 14.60
CA ASN A 33 -6.13 -2.96 13.85
C ASN A 33 -4.77 -3.54 14.27
N LEU A 34 -4.24 -3.16 15.44
CA LEU A 34 -2.87 -3.46 15.85
C LEU A 34 -2.56 -4.97 15.85
N SER A 35 -3.46 -5.78 16.40
CA SER A 35 -3.31 -7.24 16.51
C SER A 35 -3.22 -7.92 15.14
N ALA A 36 -3.98 -7.43 14.16
CA ALA A 36 -3.91 -7.93 12.79
C ALA A 36 -2.58 -7.50 12.15
N LEU A 37 -2.25 -6.21 12.20
CA LEU A 37 -1.07 -5.62 11.56
C LEU A 37 0.26 -6.20 12.07
N GLN A 38 0.35 -6.59 13.34
CA GLN A 38 1.54 -7.22 13.92
C GLN A 38 1.95 -8.53 13.25
N ASN A 39 1.02 -9.23 12.61
CA ASN A 39 1.30 -10.49 11.92
C ASN A 39 1.86 -10.28 10.51
N HIS A 40 1.92 -9.05 10.02
CA HIS A 40 2.31 -8.68 8.66
C HIS A 40 3.65 -7.95 8.62
N GLN A 41 4.23 -7.84 7.43
CA GLN A 41 5.38 -6.96 7.19
C GLN A 41 4.85 -5.58 6.83
N LEU A 42 5.27 -4.55 7.56
CA LEU A 42 4.80 -3.19 7.38
C LEU A 42 5.91 -2.34 6.77
N VAL A 43 5.56 -1.55 5.76
CA VAL A 43 6.44 -0.61 5.08
C VAL A 43 5.74 0.75 5.09
N ALA A 44 6.46 1.83 5.35
CA ALA A 44 5.87 3.17 5.34
C ALA A 44 6.84 4.24 4.83
N THR A 45 6.30 5.32 4.25
CA THR A 45 7.10 6.49 3.87
C THR A 45 7.62 7.23 5.10
N SER A 46 8.73 7.93 4.95
CA SER A 46 9.56 8.44 6.06
C SER A 46 8.78 9.06 7.24
N THR A 47 7.94 10.06 6.98
CA THR A 47 7.21 10.77 8.04
C THR A 47 6.06 9.96 8.60
N THR A 48 5.42 9.12 7.78
CA THR A 48 4.38 8.17 8.22
C THR A 48 4.97 7.12 9.14
N ALA A 49 6.09 6.50 8.76
CA ALA A 49 6.79 5.50 9.55
C ALA A 49 7.19 6.08 10.92
N GLN A 50 7.81 7.25 10.92
CA GLN A 50 8.20 7.95 12.15
C GLN A 50 7.00 8.22 13.06
N TYR A 51 5.91 8.74 12.51
CA TYR A 51 4.71 9.04 13.28
C TYR A 51 4.07 7.78 13.89
N LEU A 52 4.00 6.68 13.14
CA LEU A 52 3.45 5.41 13.62
C LEU A 52 4.36 4.73 14.66
N SER A 53 5.68 4.70 14.45
CA SER A 53 6.63 4.10 15.39
C SER A 53 6.68 4.82 16.73
N MET A 54 6.39 6.12 16.77
CA MET A 54 6.33 6.88 18.02
C MET A 54 5.07 6.56 18.85
N ASN A 55 4.00 6.07 18.22
CA ASN A 55 2.68 5.93 18.83
C ASN A 55 2.18 4.47 18.88
N THR A 56 2.97 3.52 18.36
CA THR A 56 2.60 2.10 18.30
C THR A 56 3.85 1.22 18.47
N PRO A 57 3.70 -0.02 18.96
CA PRO A 57 4.82 -0.97 19.06
C PRO A 57 5.17 -1.66 17.72
N LEU A 58 4.65 -1.17 16.59
CA LEU A 58 4.84 -1.79 15.29
C LEU A 58 6.25 -1.55 14.77
N PHE A 59 6.83 -2.57 14.14
CA PHE A 59 8.05 -2.44 13.37
C PHE A 59 7.71 -2.15 11.91
N LEU A 60 8.20 -1.04 11.37
CA LEU A 60 7.97 -0.63 9.99
C LEU A 60 9.31 -0.46 9.26
N ASP A 61 9.43 -1.03 8.07
CA ASP A 61 10.50 -0.68 7.14
C ASP A 61 10.25 0.75 6.63
N ARG A 62 11.24 1.61 6.82
CA ARG A 62 11.13 3.05 6.56
C ARG A 62 11.72 3.39 5.19
N LEU A 63 10.89 3.95 4.33
CA LEU A 63 11.28 4.48 3.02
C LEU A 63 11.53 5.99 3.05
N SER A 64 11.92 6.58 1.92
CA SER A 64 11.96 8.02 1.73
C SER A 64 10.57 8.65 1.93
N SER A 65 10.50 9.96 2.13
CA SER A 65 9.21 10.67 2.11
C SER A 65 8.63 10.65 0.70
N GLY A 66 7.30 10.71 0.57
CA GLY A 66 6.61 10.78 -0.73
C GLY A 66 7.23 11.82 -1.68
N PRO A 67 7.35 13.10 -1.27
CA PRO A 67 7.98 14.16 -2.08
C PRO A 67 9.43 13.90 -2.50
N MET A 68 10.17 13.03 -1.79
CA MET A 68 11.55 12.68 -2.10
C MET A 68 11.66 11.35 -2.86
N GLY A 69 10.55 10.85 -3.43
CA GLY A 69 10.51 9.62 -4.22
C GLY A 69 10.07 8.37 -3.46
N GLY A 70 9.61 8.49 -2.21
CA GLY A 70 9.09 7.36 -1.42
C GLY A 70 7.93 6.63 -2.10
N ASP A 71 7.05 7.38 -2.78
CA ASP A 71 5.90 6.80 -3.50
C ASP A 71 6.36 5.96 -4.70
N GLN A 72 7.45 6.38 -5.37
CA GLN A 72 8.06 5.63 -6.46
C GLN A 72 8.77 4.36 -5.95
N GLN A 73 9.40 4.42 -4.76
CA GLN A 73 9.96 3.23 -4.12
C GLN A 73 8.88 2.18 -3.83
N ILE A 74 7.72 2.61 -3.31
CA ILE A 74 6.57 1.71 -3.11
C ILE A 74 6.07 1.18 -4.45
N GLY A 75 5.93 2.05 -5.45
CA GLY A 75 5.51 1.68 -6.80
C GLY A 75 6.39 0.59 -7.43
N ALA A 76 7.71 0.71 -7.33
CA ALA A 76 8.66 -0.30 -7.78
C ALA A 76 8.42 -1.65 -7.08
N ARG A 77 8.34 -1.63 -5.74
CA ARG A 77 8.06 -2.82 -4.94
C ARG A 77 6.70 -3.46 -5.28
N ILE A 78 5.67 -2.70 -5.64
CA ILE A 78 4.40 -3.26 -6.13
C ILE A 78 4.63 -4.09 -7.39
N THR A 79 5.43 -3.57 -8.34
CA THR A 79 5.70 -4.22 -9.63
C THR A 79 6.55 -5.48 -9.49
N GLU A 80 7.44 -5.51 -8.50
CA GLU A 80 8.29 -6.64 -8.17
C GLU A 80 7.55 -7.68 -7.31
N GLY A 81 6.30 -7.39 -6.92
CA GLY A 81 5.51 -8.25 -6.06
C GLY A 81 6.08 -8.30 -4.64
N GLU A 82 6.66 -7.20 -4.17
CA GLU A 82 7.17 -6.96 -2.82
C GLU A 82 6.20 -6.17 -1.92
N ILE A 83 5.10 -5.67 -2.49
CA ILE A 83 3.96 -5.12 -1.76
C ILE A 83 2.68 -5.86 -2.18
N ASP A 84 1.95 -6.34 -1.18
CA ASP A 84 0.72 -7.11 -1.35
C ASP A 84 -0.54 -6.27 -1.13
N VAL A 85 -0.46 -5.24 -0.28
CA VAL A 85 -1.58 -4.38 0.09
C VAL A 85 -1.09 -2.93 0.21
N LEU A 86 -1.87 -1.99 -0.31
CA LEU A 86 -1.60 -0.56 -0.16
C LEU A 86 -2.72 0.11 0.65
N VAL A 87 -2.37 0.73 1.78
CA VAL A 87 -3.23 1.67 2.51
C VAL A 87 -2.64 3.06 2.33
N PHE A 88 -3.33 3.90 1.57
CA PHE A 88 -2.88 5.26 1.27
C PHE A 88 -3.96 6.29 1.61
N PHE A 89 -3.91 6.85 2.82
CA PHE A 89 -4.79 7.96 3.21
C PHE A 89 -4.23 9.27 2.66
N TRP A 90 -4.59 9.56 1.42
CA TRP A 90 -4.27 10.83 0.77
C TRP A 90 -5.34 11.86 1.11
N ASP A 91 -4.93 13.12 1.22
CA ASP A 91 -5.82 14.25 1.44
C ASP A 91 -6.35 14.77 0.10
N PRO A 92 -7.68 14.72 -0.15
CA PRO A 92 -8.28 15.17 -1.40
C PRO A 92 -8.58 16.67 -1.46
N LEU A 93 -8.44 17.40 -0.35
CA LEU A 93 -8.78 18.82 -0.24
C LEU A 93 -7.56 19.72 -0.33
N ASP A 94 -6.37 19.19 -0.09
CA ASP A 94 -5.10 19.92 -0.17
C ASP A 94 -4.35 19.68 -1.50
N ALA A 95 -3.65 20.73 -1.95
CA ALA A 95 -2.73 20.63 -3.09
C ALA A 95 -1.39 20.05 -2.65
N HIS A 96 -0.95 18.94 -3.28
CA HIS A 96 0.30 18.27 -2.94
C HIS A 96 1.34 18.44 -4.06
N PRO A 97 2.58 18.88 -3.77
CA PRO A 97 3.64 19.06 -4.78
C PRO A 97 3.96 17.79 -5.59
N HIS A 98 3.65 16.63 -5.02
CA HIS A 98 3.91 15.29 -5.56
C HIS A 98 2.63 14.59 -6.05
N GLN A 99 1.58 15.34 -6.41
CA GLN A 99 0.29 14.78 -6.86
C GLN A 99 0.40 13.79 -8.03
N PHE A 100 1.35 13.99 -8.94
CA PHE A 100 1.60 13.03 -10.03
C PHE A 100 2.16 11.70 -9.53
N ASP A 101 2.97 11.71 -8.48
CA ASP A 101 3.48 10.49 -7.85
C ASP A 101 2.35 9.71 -7.17
N VAL A 102 1.42 10.41 -6.49
CA VAL A 102 0.21 9.81 -5.91
C VAL A 102 -0.61 9.08 -6.98
N ILE A 103 -0.92 9.76 -8.09
CA ILE A 103 -1.68 9.17 -9.18
C ILE A 103 -0.93 7.98 -9.80
N ALA A 104 0.38 8.11 -10.00
CA ALA A 104 1.21 7.03 -10.54
C ALA A 104 1.21 5.79 -9.63
N LEU A 105 1.28 5.98 -8.31
CA LEU A 105 1.23 4.90 -7.33
C LEU A 105 -0.13 4.20 -7.32
N LEU A 106 -1.24 4.95 -7.29
CA LEU A 106 -2.59 4.40 -7.36
C LEU A 106 -2.83 3.63 -8.67
N ARG A 107 -2.32 4.16 -9.78
CA ARG A 107 -2.34 3.49 -11.09
C ARG A 107 -1.56 2.17 -11.05
N LEU A 108 -0.38 2.14 -10.43
CA LEU A 108 0.41 0.91 -10.29
C LEU A 108 -0.32 -0.13 -9.45
N ALA A 109 -0.88 0.26 -8.30
CA ALA A 109 -1.67 -0.65 -7.45
C ALA A 109 -2.86 -1.24 -8.22
N THR A 110 -3.54 -0.42 -9.03
CA THR A 110 -4.66 -0.85 -9.88
C THR A 110 -4.22 -1.81 -10.98
N VAL A 111 -3.13 -1.50 -11.68
CA VAL A 111 -2.60 -2.35 -12.75
C VAL A 111 -2.18 -3.73 -12.22
N TRP A 112 -1.50 -3.76 -11.07
CA TRP A 112 -1.06 -4.99 -10.42
C TRP A 112 -2.14 -5.64 -9.54
N ASN A 113 -3.35 -5.08 -9.56
CA ASN A 113 -4.55 -5.62 -8.92
C ASN A 113 -4.33 -6.02 -7.46
N ILE A 114 -3.59 -5.19 -6.71
CA ILE A 114 -3.40 -5.40 -5.28
C ILE A 114 -4.56 -4.74 -4.51
N PRO A 115 -4.98 -5.32 -3.37
CA PRO A 115 -5.91 -4.65 -2.47
C PRO A 115 -5.42 -3.25 -2.10
N LEU A 116 -6.28 -2.26 -2.32
CA LEU A 116 -6.01 -0.84 -2.14
C LEU A 116 -7.11 -0.20 -1.29
N ALA A 117 -6.71 0.51 -0.24
CA ALA A 117 -7.60 1.36 0.55
C ALA A 117 -7.08 2.80 0.56
N THR A 118 -7.93 3.74 0.13
CA THR A 118 -7.58 5.16 0.06
C THR A 118 -8.22 6.02 1.15
N ASN A 119 -9.02 5.41 2.01
CA ASN A 119 -9.71 6.05 3.13
C ASN A 119 -9.98 5.03 4.25
N PRO A 120 -10.34 5.48 5.47
CA PRO A 120 -10.60 4.58 6.60
C PRO A 120 -11.70 3.56 6.36
N SER A 121 -12.80 3.93 5.67
CA SER A 121 -13.92 3.03 5.42
C SER A 121 -13.53 1.85 4.52
N SER A 122 -12.80 2.12 3.43
CA SER A 122 -12.24 1.08 2.57
C SER A 122 -11.23 0.21 3.31
N ALA A 123 -10.42 0.80 4.20
CA ALA A 123 -9.46 0.06 5.00
C ALA A 123 -10.15 -0.86 6.03
N ASP A 124 -11.21 -0.38 6.68
CA ASP A 124 -12.01 -1.17 7.61
C ASP A 124 -12.69 -2.36 6.89
N LEU A 125 -13.20 -2.18 5.67
CA LEU A 125 -13.73 -3.31 4.88
C LEU A 125 -12.63 -4.29 4.43
N LEU A 126 -11.44 -3.81 4.10
CA LEU A 126 -10.33 -4.64 3.65
C LEU A 126 -9.73 -5.48 4.78
N PHE A 127 -9.67 -4.93 6.00
CA PHE A 127 -9.07 -5.58 7.17
C PHE A 127 -10.10 -6.21 8.13
N GLY A 128 -11.36 -5.80 8.06
CA GLY A 128 -12.45 -6.34 8.89
C GLY A 128 -12.92 -7.73 8.48
N ASN A 129 -12.58 -8.18 7.27
CA ASN A 129 -12.86 -9.54 6.81
C ASN A 129 -11.73 -10.49 7.22
N HIS A 130 -12.06 -11.72 7.63
CA HIS A 130 -11.10 -12.75 8.09
C HIS A 130 -9.99 -13.13 7.07
N GLN A 131 -10.08 -12.60 5.85
CA GLN A 131 -9.25 -12.97 4.71
C GLN A 131 -7.84 -12.35 4.71
N LEU A 132 -7.55 -11.35 5.56
CA LEU A 132 -6.23 -10.72 5.56
C LEU A 132 -5.10 -11.73 5.86
N GLY A 133 -5.36 -12.69 6.75
CA GLY A 133 -4.45 -13.77 7.10
C GLY A 133 -4.48 -14.97 6.15
N GLU A 134 -5.35 -14.97 5.14
CA GLU A 134 -5.51 -16.09 4.22
C GLU A 134 -4.64 -15.94 2.97
N VAL A 135 -4.32 -17.06 2.34
CA VAL A 135 -3.67 -17.06 1.03
C VAL A 135 -4.72 -16.70 -0.02
N MET A 136 -4.46 -15.66 -0.83
CA MET A 136 -5.46 -15.13 -1.76
C MET A 136 -4.91 -15.09 -3.20
N PRO A 137 -5.55 -15.73 -4.18
CA PRO A 137 -5.19 -15.56 -5.57
C PRO A 137 -5.70 -14.21 -6.10
N ILE A 138 -4.84 -13.47 -6.78
CA ILE A 138 -5.20 -12.28 -7.55
C ILE A 138 -4.80 -12.44 -9.01
N THR A 139 -5.51 -11.74 -9.89
CA THR A 139 -5.21 -11.75 -11.31
C THR A 139 -4.40 -10.51 -11.69
N ILE A 140 -3.23 -10.70 -12.30
CA ILE A 140 -2.31 -9.63 -12.68
C ILE A 140 -1.98 -9.68 -14.19
N PRO A 141 -1.40 -8.60 -14.75
CA PRO A 141 -0.85 -8.59 -16.11
C PRO A 141 0.24 -9.64 -16.31
N ASP A 142 0.26 -10.31 -17.47
CA ASP A 142 1.40 -11.12 -17.92
C ASP A 142 2.47 -10.17 -18.49
N THR A 143 3.43 -9.76 -17.66
CA THR A 143 4.46 -8.78 -18.07
C THR A 143 5.43 -9.28 -19.13
N PRO A 144 5.93 -10.54 -19.14
CA PRO A 144 6.80 -11.03 -20.21
C PRO A 144 6.15 -10.95 -21.59
N THR A 145 4.84 -11.17 -21.71
CA THR A 145 4.12 -11.06 -22.99
C THR A 145 3.67 -9.64 -23.33
N CYS A 146 3.65 -8.73 -22.36
CA CYS A 146 3.25 -7.32 -22.55
C CYS A 146 4.26 -6.53 -23.41
N VAL A 147 5.56 -6.80 -23.27
CA VAL A 147 6.64 -6.12 -24.01
C VAL A 147 6.53 -6.37 -25.53
N TYR A 148 5.93 -7.49 -25.95
CA TYR A 148 5.86 -7.89 -27.35
C TYR A 148 4.54 -7.54 -28.06
N GLN A 149 3.52 -7.05 -27.33
CA GLN A 149 2.19 -6.75 -27.89
C GLN A 149 1.97 -5.26 -28.23
N GLN A 150 2.99 -4.42 -28.06
CA GLN A 150 2.93 -2.98 -28.38
C GLN A 150 3.64 -2.61 -29.70
N ARG A 151 3.77 -3.55 -30.64
CA ARG A 151 4.19 -3.30 -32.02
C ARG A 151 3.06 -3.59 -32.99
#